data_AF-A0A560LM61-F1
#
_entry.id   AF-A0A560LM61-F1
#
_cell.length_a   1.000
_cell.length_b   1.000
_cell.length_c   1.000
_cell.angle_alpha   90.00
_cell.angle_beta   90.00
_cell.angle_gamma   90.00
#
_symmetry.space_group_name_H-M   'P 1'
#
loop_
_entity.id
_entity.type
_entity.pdbx_description
1 polymer ?
#
loop_
_entity_poly.entity_id
_entity_poly.type
_entity_poly.pdbx_seq_one_letter_code
_entity_poly.pdbx_strand_id
1 'polypeptide(L)' 'MTAYILTADAESDLRSVIRYTHAQWGAAQVRWYIAALERGFANLAEGKGPFKDMSALYPAL' A
#
# COMPACT_ATOMS: atom_id res chain seq x y z
N MET A 1 12.60 -7.11 -8.26
CA MET A 1 12.87 -6.20 -7.12
C MET A 1 11.72 -5.21 -7.08
N THR A 2 11.00 -5.12 -5.97
CA THR A 2 10.00 -4.07 -5.78
C THR A 2 10.70 -2.71 -5.74
N ALA A 3 10.14 -1.71 -6.43
CA ALA A 3 10.73 -0.37 -6.57
C ALA A 3 10.66 0.49 -5.30
N TYR A 4 10.17 -0.08 -4.18
CA TYR A 4 9.98 0.61 -2.91
C TYR A 4 10.29 -0.34 -1.73
N ILE A 5 10.56 0.27 -0.58
CA ILE A 5 10.80 -0.41 0.69
C ILE A 5 9.66 -0.03 1.64
N LEU A 6 9.09 -1.02 2.32
CA LEU A 6 8.12 -0.78 3.38
C LEU A 6 8.86 -0.57 4.71
N THR A 7 8.41 0.42 5.48
CA THR A 7 8.78 0.52 6.89
C THR A 7 8.08 -0.59 7.68
N ALA A 8 8.58 -0.88 8.88
CA ALA A 8 7.94 -1.86 9.77
C ALA A 8 6.49 -1.49 10.11
N ASP A 9 6.24 -0.19 10.30
CA ASP A 9 4.89 0.33 10.59
C ASP A 9 3.96 0.15 9.39
N ALA A 10 4.43 0.45 8.17
CA ALA A 10 3.64 0.24 6.96
C ALA A 10 3.31 -1.25 6.72
N GLU A 11 4.23 -2.17 7.04
CA GLU A 11 3.94 -3.60 6.99
C GLU A 11 2.88 -4.00 8.01
N SER A 12 2.96 -3.48 9.23
CA SER A 12 1.98 -3.73 10.30
C SER A 12 0.57 -3.24 9.90
N ASP A 13 0.50 -2.06 9.29
CA ASP A 13 -0.74 -1.48 8.78
C ASP A 13 -1.35 -2.36 7.68
N LEU A 14 -0.54 -2.79 6.69
CA LEU A 14 -1.02 -3.69 5.64
C LEU A 14 -1.53 -5.01 6.22
N ARG A 15 -0.85 -5.58 7.22
CA ARG A 15 -1.30 -6.80 7.89
C ARG A 15 -2.65 -6.62 8.58
N SER A 16 -2.88 -5.45 9.19
CA SER A 16 -4.15 -5.10 9.82
C SER A 16 -5.27 -4.94 8.78
N VAL A 17 -4.99 -4.26 7.67
CA VAL A 17 -5.93 -4.10 6.55
C VAL A 17 -6.28 -5.46 5.93
N ILE A 18 -5.31 -6.34 5.70
CA ILE A 18 -5.54 -7.70 5.18
C ILE A 18 -6.43 -8.49 6.12
N ARG A 19 -6.14 -8.48 7.42
CA ARG A 19 -6.93 -9.19 8.43
C ARG A 19 -8.38 -8.70 8.46
N TYR A 20 -8.57 -7.38 8.46
CA TYR A 20 -9.90 -6.77 8.45
C TYR A 20 -10.66 -7.13 7.16
N THR A 21 -10.00 -6.99 6.01
CA THR A 21 -10.59 -7.27 4.69
C THR A 21 -11.00 -8.74 4.58
N HIS A 22 -10.17 -9.65 5.08
CA HIS A 22 -10.50 -11.07 5.13
C HIS A 22 -11.72 -11.34 6.00
N ALA A 23 -11.78 -10.73 7.18
CA ALA A 23 -12.90 -10.94 8.11
C ALA A 23 -14.24 -10.43 7.56
N GLN A 24 -14.23 -9.32 6.81
CA GLN A 24 -15.45 -8.70 6.29
C GLN A 24 -15.89 -9.27 4.94
N TRP A 25 -14.95 -9.59 4.04
CA TRP A 25 -15.25 -9.90 2.64
C TRP A 25 -14.57 -11.17 2.10
N GLY A 26 -13.77 -11.85 2.92
CA GLY A 26 -13.14 -13.12 2.57
C GLY A 26 -11.92 -13.00 1.65
N ALA A 27 -11.32 -14.17 1.38
CA ALA A 27 -10.01 -14.26 0.72
C ALA A 27 -9.99 -13.76 -0.73
N ALA A 28 -11.10 -13.81 -1.45
CA ALA A 28 -11.17 -13.30 -2.82
C ALA A 28 -10.97 -11.78 -2.84
N GLN A 29 -11.63 -11.06 -1.93
CA GLN A 29 -11.49 -9.62 -1.81
C GLN A 29 -10.08 -9.22 -1.36
N VAL A 30 -9.48 -9.98 -0.44
CA VAL A 30 -8.08 -9.76 -0.01
C VAL A 30 -7.13 -9.80 -1.20
N ARG A 31 -7.21 -10.84 -2.03
CA ARG A 31 -6.32 -10.97 -3.20
C ARG A 31 -6.48 -9.80 -4.18
N TRP A 32 -7.72 -9.41 -4.46
CA TRP A 32 -7.99 -8.28 -5.35
C TRP A 32 -7.42 -6.98 -4.77
N TYR A 33 -7.65 -6.75 -3.47
CA TYR A 33 -7.25 -5.52 -2.80
C TYR A 33 -5.72 -5.38 -2.67
N ILE A 34 -5.02 -6.46 -2.30
CA ILE A 34 -3.54 -6.48 -2.25
C ILE A 34 -2.97 -6.20 -3.64
N ALA A 35 -3.47 -6.86 -4.69
CA ALA A 35 -2.97 -6.64 -6.05
C ALA A 35 -3.17 -5.19 -6.52
N ALA A 36 -4.26 -4.54 -6.11
CA ALA A 36 -4.49 -3.12 -6.39
C ALA A 36 -3.49 -2.21 -5.64
N LEU A 37 -3.22 -2.49 -4.35
CA LEU A 37 -2.24 -1.75 -3.56
C LEU A 37 -0.82 -1.92 -4.11
N GLU A 38 -0.39 -3.15 -4.39
CA GLU A 38 0.94 -3.43 -4.95
C GLU A 38 1.18 -2.68 -6.25
N ARG A 39 0.17 -2.66 -7.14
CA ARG A 39 0.22 -1.91 -8.39
C ARG A 39 0.28 -0.40 -8.15
N GLY A 40 -0.52 0.10 -7.20
CA GLY A 40 -0.50 1.51 -6.81
C GLY A 40 0.87 1.95 -6.29
N PHE A 41 1.47 1.16 -5.40
CA PHE A 41 2.79 1.44 -4.85
C PHE A 41 3.90 1.37 -5.89
N ALA A 42 3.87 0.38 -6.78
CA ALA A 42 4.82 0.27 -7.89
C ALA A 42 4.73 1.50 -8.82
N ASN A 43 3.51 1.91 -9.19
CA ASN A 43 3.31 3.10 -10.00
C ASN A 43 3.83 4.36 -9.29
N LEU A 44 3.51 4.54 -8.00
CA LEU A 44 3.97 5.68 -7.22
C LEU A 44 5.51 5.75 -7.16
N ALA A 45 6.17 4.62 -6.88
CA ALA A 45 7.63 4.53 -6.83
C ALA A 45 8.29 4.84 -8.18
N GLU A 46 7.60 4.52 -9.28
CA GLU A 46 8.04 4.84 -10.65
C GLU A 46 7.62 6.25 -11.10
N GLY A 47 6.97 7.04 -10.24
CA GLY A 47 6.47 8.39 -10.57
C GLY A 47 5.32 8.38 -11.60
N LYS A 48 4.59 7.28 -11.70
CA LYS A 48 3.50 7.08 -12.67
C LYS A 48 2.14 7.39 -12.05
N GLY A 49 1.31 8.08 -12.82
CA GLY A 49 -0.06 8.42 -12.44
C GLY A 49 -0.15 9.64 -11.53
N PRO A 50 -1.37 10.03 -11.12
CA PRO A 50 -1.57 11.19 -10.28
C PRO A 50 -1.13 10.88 -8.84
N PHE A 51 -0.17 11.63 -8.34
CA PHE A 51 0.20 11.65 -6.93
C PHE A 51 0.42 13.09 -6.49
N LYS A 52 0.32 13.30 -5.18
CA LYS A 52 0.58 14.59 -4.56
C LYS A 52 1.83 14.46 -3.71
N ASP A 53 2.74 15.41 -3.86
CA ASP A 53 3.87 15.54 -2.95
C ASP A 53 3.34 15.95 -1.57
N MET A 54 3.63 15.10 -0.58
CA MET A 54 3.24 15.29 0.82
C MET A 54 4.43 15.59 1.73
N SER A 55 5.65 15.74 1.17
CA SER A 55 6.87 15.99 1.93
C SER A 55 6.78 17.25 2.79
N ALA A 56 6.03 18.26 2.34
CA ALA A 56 5.79 19.48 3.11
C ALA A 56 4.91 19.26 4.36
N LEU A 57 4.02 18.24 4.34
CA LEU A 57 3.12 17.91 5.44
C LEU A 57 3.71 16.83 6.35
N TYR A 58 4.46 15.90 5.78
CA TYR A 58 5.10 14.79 6.48
C TYR A 58 6.58 14.71 6.12
N PRO A 59 7.41 15.65 6.60
CA PRO A 59 8.82 15.75 6.21
C PRO A 59 9.71 14.61 6.74
N ALA A 60 9.18 13.78 7.64
CA ALA A 60 9.88 12.65 8.24
C ALA A 60 9.42 11.28 7.70
N LEU A 61 8.51 11.28 6.71
CA LEU A 61 8.16 10.11 5.90
C LEU A 61 9.05 10.08 4.65
#